data_AF-A0A9W7HSB1-F1
#
_entry.id   AF-A0A9W7HSB1-F1
#
_cell.length_a   1.000
_cell.length_b   1.000
_cell.length_c   1.000
_cell.angle_alpha   90.00
_cell.angle_beta   90.00
_cell.angle_gamma   90.00
#
_symmetry.space_group_name_H-M   'P 1'
#
loop_
_entity.id
_entity.type
_entity.pdbx_description
1 polymer ?
#
loop_
_entity_poly.entity_id
_entity_poly.type
_entity_poly.pdbx_seq_one_letter_code
_entity_poly.pdbx_strand_id
1 'polypeptide(L)'
;MPTNGTNLTKLADEVTNFVENFKKDPALERRFLPIKVPKPSQIEIKMILKRLKEHYEVFHGICYTESALLATAVLSYKNISDRFLPDKAVDLLKEAGARVSSCHAQLLEVAREFRT
;
A
#
# COMPACT_ATOMS: atom_id res chain seq x y z
N MET A 1 -24.30 -15.55 -4.34
CA MET A 1 -23.03 -15.57 -5.09
C MET A 1 -21.95 -14.98 -4.18
N PRO A 2 -20.97 -15.75 -3.68
CA PRO A 2 -19.91 -15.17 -2.88
C PRO A 2 -18.79 -14.72 -3.83
N THR A 3 -18.67 -13.42 -4.05
CA THR A 3 -17.51 -12.85 -4.76
C THR A 3 -16.96 -11.72 -3.90
N ASN A 4 -15.63 -11.73 -3.74
CA ASN A 4 -14.74 -10.72 -3.13
C ASN A 4 -14.05 -11.13 -1.81
N GLY A 5 -13.92 -12.43 -1.52
CA GLY A 5 -13.08 -12.94 -0.41
C GLY A 5 -11.76 -13.60 -0.82
N THR A 6 -11.48 -13.73 -2.12
CA THR A 6 -10.55 -14.75 -2.65
C THR A 6 -9.07 -14.34 -2.77
N ASN A 7 -8.69 -13.12 -2.36
CA ASN A 7 -7.29 -12.66 -2.49
C ASN A 7 -6.47 -12.75 -1.19
N LEU A 8 -7.11 -12.86 -0.02
CA LEU A 8 -6.42 -12.96 1.27
C LEU A 8 -5.86 -14.35 1.55
N THR A 9 -6.59 -15.39 1.15
CA THR A 9 -6.17 -16.78 1.36
C THR A 9 -4.94 -17.06 0.50
N LYS A 10 -4.97 -16.73 -0.80
CA LYS A 10 -3.91 -17.10 -1.75
C LYS A 10 -2.48 -16.68 -1.36
N LEU A 11 -2.26 -15.49 -0.80
CA LEU A 11 -0.90 -15.02 -0.47
C LEU A 11 -0.37 -15.62 0.85
N ALA A 12 -1.26 -15.76 1.84
CA ALA A 12 -0.93 -16.50 3.06
C ALA A 12 -0.71 -17.98 2.74
N ASP A 13 -1.52 -18.54 1.84
CA ASP A 13 -1.42 -19.91 1.35
C ASP A 13 -0.13 -20.12 0.56
N GLU A 14 0.36 -19.15 -0.21
CA GLU A 14 1.63 -19.24 -0.94
C GLU A 14 2.85 -19.29 -0.02
N VAL A 15 2.93 -18.40 0.98
CA VAL A 15 4.02 -18.45 1.97
C VAL A 15 3.92 -19.73 2.79
N THR A 16 2.71 -20.16 3.14
CA THR A 16 2.49 -21.43 3.86
C THR A 16 2.93 -22.62 3.02
N ASN A 17 2.55 -22.68 1.74
CA ASN A 17 2.99 -23.69 0.78
C ASN A 17 4.52 -23.67 0.58
N PHE A 18 5.12 -22.48 0.50
CA PHE A 18 6.57 -22.35 0.40
C PHE A 18 7.23 -22.96 1.63
N VAL A 19 6.80 -22.58 2.84
CA VAL A 19 7.34 -23.11 4.09
C VAL A 19 7.14 -24.63 4.19
N GLU A 20 5.98 -25.15 3.80
CA GLU A 20 5.69 -26.59 3.79
C GLU A 20 6.60 -27.37 2.83
N ASN A 21 6.82 -26.84 1.62
CA ASN A 21 7.72 -27.47 0.66
C ASN A 21 9.19 -27.33 1.06
N PHE A 22 9.54 -26.21 1.70
CA PHE A 22 10.90 -25.94 2.18
C PHE A 22 11.31 -26.84 3.35
N LYS A 23 10.36 -27.16 4.24
CA LYS A 23 10.54 -28.10 5.36
C LYS A 23 10.70 -29.56 4.93
N LYS A 24 10.32 -29.92 3.69
CA LYS A 24 10.52 -31.28 3.17
C LYS A 24 12.00 -31.60 2.92
N ASP A 25 12.88 -30.60 2.85
CA ASP A 25 14.32 -30.78 2.67
C ASP A 25 15.08 -30.57 4.00
N PRO A 26 15.65 -31.65 4.58
CA PRO A 26 16.40 -31.58 5.83
C PRO A 26 17.67 -30.72 5.77
N ALA A 27 18.24 -30.49 4.58
CA ALA A 27 19.42 -29.65 4.41
C ALA A 27 19.06 -28.16 4.43
N LEU A 28 17.88 -27.79 3.91
CA LEU A 28 17.40 -26.42 3.88
C LEU A 28 16.95 -25.95 5.27
N GLU A 29 16.25 -26.79 6.04
CA GLU A 29 15.83 -26.47 7.40
C GLU A 29 17.01 -26.15 8.34
N ARG A 30 18.17 -26.78 8.09
CA ARG A 30 19.40 -26.53 8.85
C ARG A 30 20.10 -25.22 8.46
N ARG A 31 19.87 -24.72 7.25
CA ARG A 31 20.58 -23.54 6.70
C ARG A 31 19.77 -22.25 6.77
N PHE A 32 18.45 -22.37 6.78
CA PHE A 32 17.56 -21.21 6.74
C PHE A 32 16.67 -21.19 7.97
N LEU A 33 16.95 -20.24 8.85
CA LEU A 33 16.11 -19.96 10.00
C LEU A 33 14.93 -19.08 9.57
N PRO A 34 13.68 -19.43 9.90
CA PRO A 34 12.54 -18.58 9.60
C PRO A 34 12.58 -17.31 10.46
N ILE A 35 12.46 -16.15 9.81
CA ILE A 35 12.35 -14.86 10.47
C ILE A 35 10.90 -14.38 10.35
N LYS A 36 10.23 -14.19 11.49
CA LYS A 36 8.87 -13.66 11.51
C LYS A 36 8.90 -12.14 11.40
N VAL A 37 8.32 -11.60 10.33
CA VAL A 37 8.17 -10.16 10.14
C VAL A 37 6.80 -9.72 10.68
N PRO A 38 6.74 -8.90 11.73
CA PRO A 38 5.47 -8.40 12.24
C PRO A 38 4.87 -7.35 11.30
N LYS A 39 3.55 -7.19 11.36
CA LYS A 39 2.87 -6.05 10.72
C LYS A 39 3.34 -4.73 11.36
N PRO A 40 3.53 -3.65 10.59
CA PRO A 40 3.90 -2.36 11.15
C PRO A 40 2.75 -1.75 11.96
N SER A 41 3.11 -0.97 12.98
CA SER A 41 2.24 -0.08 13.74
C SER A 41 1.82 1.15 12.93
N GLN A 42 0.83 1.89 13.41
CA GLN A 42 0.36 3.13 12.77
C GLN A 42 1.49 4.16 12.57
N ILE A 43 2.39 4.28 13.56
CA ILE A 43 3.52 5.22 13.52
C ILE A 43 4.53 4.78 12.47
N GLU A 44 4.86 3.48 12.42
CA GLU A 44 5.77 2.92 11.42
C GLU A 44 5.22 3.08 10.00
N ILE A 45 3.92 2.87 9.80
CA ILE A 45 3.27 3.12 8.49
C ILE A 45 3.46 4.57 8.08
N LYS A 46 3.22 5.53 8.99
CA LYS A 46 3.42 6.95 8.70
C LYS A 46 4.88 7.25 8.30
N MET A 47 5.85 6.65 8.98
CA MET A 47 7.27 6.80 8.63
C MET A 47 7.60 6.21 7.25
N ILE A 48 7.06 5.03 6.94
CA ILE A 48 7.20 4.39 5.63
C ILE A 48 6.61 5.30 4.54
N LEU A 49 5.39 5.78 4.72
CA LEU A 49 4.73 6.69 3.78
C LEU A 49 5.52 8.00 3.61
N LYS A 50 6.08 8.55 4.69
CA LYS A 50 6.90 9.76 4.64
C LYS A 50 8.15 9.57 3.78
N ARG A 51 8.76 8.38 3.79
CA ARG A 51 9.91 8.07 2.93
C ARG A 51 9.52 7.87 1.47
N LEU A 52 8.33 7.32 1.21
CA LEU A 52 7.81 7.14 -0.15
C LEU A 52 7.21 8.42 -0.75
N LYS A 53 6.82 9.36 0.11
CA LYS A 53 6.15 10.61 -0.24
C LYS A 53 6.84 11.33 -1.39
N GLU A 54 8.14 11.58 -1.28
CA GLU A 54 8.91 12.37 -2.25
C GLU A 54 8.79 11.79 -3.68
N HIS A 55 8.86 10.48 -3.81
CA HIS A 55 8.70 9.80 -5.11
C HIS A 55 7.28 9.97 -5.67
N TYR A 56 6.25 9.89 -4.84
CA TYR A 56 4.86 10.06 -5.28
C TYR A 56 4.50 11.51 -5.57
N GLU A 57 5.06 12.47 -4.84
CA GLU A 57 4.87 13.90 -5.12
C GLU A 57 5.39 14.26 -6.51
N VAL A 58 6.59 13.80 -6.85
CA VAL A 58 7.18 13.99 -8.18
C VAL A 58 6.33 13.31 -9.25
N PHE A 59 5.88 12.08 -9.00
CA PHE A 59 5.10 11.32 -9.98
C PHE A 59 3.72 11.95 -10.26
N HIS A 60 3.01 12.41 -9.22
CA HIS A 60 1.67 12.98 -9.37
C HIS A 60 1.65 14.49 -9.61
N GLY A 61 2.78 15.19 -9.40
CA GLY A 61 2.87 16.64 -9.48
C GLY A 61 2.10 17.36 -8.37
N ILE A 62 1.98 16.74 -7.18
CA ILE A 62 1.23 17.29 -6.04
C ILE A 62 2.08 17.24 -4.77
N CYS A 63 1.67 17.98 -3.74
CA CYS A 63 2.28 17.91 -2.41
C CYS A 63 1.34 17.20 -1.41
N TYR A 64 1.83 16.19 -0.72
CA TYR A 64 1.10 15.53 0.36
C TYR A 64 1.35 16.23 1.70
N THR A 65 0.28 16.56 2.42
CA THR A 65 0.37 17.13 3.76
C THR A 65 0.65 16.06 4.81
N GLU A 66 1.24 16.47 5.94
CA GLU A 66 1.47 15.57 7.08
C GLU A 66 0.15 14.98 7.62
N SER A 67 -0.93 15.77 7.56
CA SER A 67 -2.28 15.33 7.93
C SER A 67 -2.82 14.25 7.00
N ALA A 68 -2.54 14.32 5.69
CA ALA A 68 -2.92 13.29 4.73
C ALA A 68 -2.20 11.97 5.00
N LEU A 69 -0.89 12.01 5.31
CA LEU A 69 -0.14 10.81 5.69
C LEU A 69 -0.69 10.16 6.96
N LEU A 70 -1.01 10.98 7.98
CA LEU A 70 -1.59 10.50 9.23
C LEU A 70 -2.98 9.88 9.01
N ALA A 71 -3.85 10.56 8.27
CA ALA A 71 -5.18 10.05 7.93
C ALA A 71 -5.09 8.71 7.18
N THR A 72 -4.16 8.60 6.24
CA THR A 72 -3.92 7.36 5.49
C THR A 72 -3.48 6.22 6.41
N ALA A 73 -2.54 6.47 7.32
CA ALA A 73 -2.11 5.48 8.30
C ALA A 73 -3.26 5.02 9.22
N VAL A 74 -4.10 5.93 9.70
CA VAL A 74 -5.23 5.60 10.59
C VAL A 74 -6.33 4.83 9.84
N LEU A 75 -6.74 5.32 8.67
CA LEU A 75 -7.82 4.72 7.88
C LEU A 75 -7.42 3.35 7.33
N SER A 76 -6.18 3.21 6.82
CA SER A 76 -5.67 1.92 6.36
C SER A 76 -5.61 0.91 7.49
N TYR A 77 -5.19 1.32 8.69
CA TYR A 77 -5.04 0.42 9.83
C TYR A 77 -6.40 -0.12 10.31
N LYS A 78 -7.43 0.74 10.38
CA LYS A 78 -8.74 0.40 10.95
C LYS A 78 -9.73 -0.21 9.94
N ASN A 79 -9.79 0.33 8.71
CA ASN A 79 -10.96 0.13 7.85
C ASN A 79 -10.76 -0.93 6.76
N ILE A 80 -9.53 -1.39 6.52
CA ILE A 80 -9.22 -2.37 5.47
C ILE A 80 -8.66 -3.63 6.12
N SER A 81 -9.51 -4.56 6.52
CA SER A 81 -9.08 -5.81 7.19
C SER A 81 -8.60 -6.89 6.21
N ASP A 82 -8.94 -6.75 4.93
CA ASP A 82 -8.73 -7.75 3.87
C ASP A 82 -7.41 -7.58 3.11
N ARG A 83 -6.49 -6.75 3.60
CA ARG A 83 -5.20 -6.52 2.97
C ARG A 83 -4.09 -6.34 4.00
N PHE A 84 -2.86 -6.58 3.57
CA PHE A 84 -1.68 -6.51 4.41
C PHE A 84 -1.10 -5.09 4.47
N LEU A 85 -0.60 -4.73 5.65
CA LEU A 85 0.21 -3.53 5.84
C LEU A 85 1.68 -3.83 5.50
N PRO A 86 2.44 -2.86 4.97
CA PRO A 86 2.07 -1.46 4.70
C PRO A 86 1.40 -1.21 3.34
N ASP A 87 1.28 -2.23 2.49
CA ASP A 87 0.85 -2.13 1.08
C ASP A 87 -0.48 -1.39 0.90
N LYS A 88 -1.52 -1.78 1.65
CA LYS A 88 -2.83 -1.09 1.57
C LYS A 88 -2.79 0.40 1.91
N ALA A 89 -1.85 0.84 2.75
CA ALA A 89 -1.71 2.25 3.08
C ALA A 89 -1.08 3.03 1.93
N VAL A 90 -0.13 2.41 1.22
CA VAL A 90 0.48 2.96 0.01
C VAL A 90 -0.56 3.08 -1.11
N ASP A 91 -1.39 2.06 -1.31
CA ASP A 91 -2.47 2.09 -2.29
C ASP A 91 -3.45 3.24 -2.06
N LEU A 92 -3.89 3.45 -0.82
CA LEU A 92 -4.78 4.56 -0.47
C LEU A 92 -4.14 5.93 -0.78
N LEU A 93 -2.86 6.10 -0.47
CA LEU A 93 -2.15 7.34 -0.74
C LEU A 93 -2.06 7.61 -2.25
N LYS A 94 -1.69 6.58 -3.03
CA LYS A 94 -1.58 6.66 -4.50
C LYS A 94 -2.91 7.00 -5.15
N GLU A 95 -4.00 6.35 -4.73
CA GLU A 95 -5.33 6.61 -5.28
C GLU A 95 -5.78 8.04 -4.98
N ALA A 96 -5.54 8.52 -3.75
CA ALA A 96 -5.81 9.91 -3.40
C ALA A 96 -5.01 10.89 -4.27
N GLY A 97 -3.73 10.60 -4.51
CA GLY A 97 -2.88 11.43 -5.36
C GLY A 97 -3.30 11.46 -6.82
N ALA A 98 -3.62 10.31 -7.39
CA ALA A 98 -4.12 10.19 -8.76
C ALA A 98 -5.40 11.00 -8.97
N ARG A 99 -6.33 10.97 -7.99
CA ARG A 99 -7.58 11.74 -8.05
C ARG A 99 -7.35 13.25 -8.04
N VAL A 100 -6.43 13.73 -7.21
CA VAL A 100 -6.09 15.17 -7.17
C VAL A 100 -5.39 15.60 -8.47
N SER A 101 -4.44 14.81 -8.95
CA SER A 101 -3.71 15.08 -10.20
C SER A 101 -4.65 15.14 -11.41
N SER A 102 -5.58 14.18 -11.51
CA SER A 102 -6.59 14.15 -12.58
C SER A 102 -7.54 15.36 -12.53
N CYS A 103 -8.00 15.75 -11.34
CA CYS A 103 -8.83 16.95 -11.16
C CYS A 103 -8.08 18.23 -11.56
N HIS A 104 -6.80 18.34 -11.20
CA HIS A 104 -5.98 19.48 -11.57
C HIS A 104 -5.82 19.62 -13.09
N ALA A 105 -5.62 18.51 -13.80
CA ALA A 105 -5.54 18.51 -15.26
C ALA A 105 -6.82 19.03 -15.93
N GLN A 106 -7.99 18.60 -15.44
CA GLN A 106 -9.29 19.03 -15.97
C GLN A 106 -9.50 20.54 -15.79
N LEU A 107 -9.10 21.11 -14.66
CA LEU A 107 -9.21 22.55 -14.42
C LEU A 107 -8.36 23.39 -15.39
N LEU A 108 -7.18 22.89 -15.78
CA LEU A 108 -6.32 23.57 -16.75
C LEU A 108 -6.90 23.54 -18.16
N GLU A 109 -7.59 22.47 -18.53
CA GLU A 109 -8.28 22.36 -19.82
C GLU A 109 -9.45 23.34 -19.91
N VAL A 110 -10.33 23.34 -18.89
CA VAL A 110 -11.44 24.28 -18.79
C VAL A 110 -10.94 25.74 -18.79
N ALA A 111 -9.89 26.06 -18.04
CA ALA A 111 -9.33 27.41 -17.99
C ALA A 111 -8.64 27.86 -19.30
N ARG A 112 -8.30 26.94 -20.20
CA ARG A 112 -7.81 27.25 -21.55
C ARG A 112 -8.96 27.57 -22.49
N GLU A 113 -10.06 26.83 -22.42
CA GLU A 113 -11.27 27.07 -23.24
C GLU A 113 -11.89 28.44 -22.97
N PHE A 114 -11.90 28.91 -21.71
CA PHE A 114 -12.41 30.25 -21.37
C PHE A 114 -11.48 31.41 -21.78
N ARG A 115 -10.28 31.13 -22.27
CA ARG A 115 -9.31 32.15 -22.73
C ARG A 115 -9.28 32.34 -24.25
N THR A 116 -10.08 31.58 -25.00
CA THR A 116 -10.31 31.73 -26.45
C THR A 116 -11.70 32.28 -26.71
#